data_AF-A0A317EQU8-F1
#
_entry.id   AF-A0A317EQU8-F1
#
_cell.length_a   1.000
_cell.length_b   1.000
_cell.length_c   1.000
_cell.angle_alpha   90.00
_cell.angle_beta   90.00
_cell.angle_gamma   90.00
#
_symmetry.space_group_name_H-M   'P 1'
#
loop_
_entity.id
_entity.type
_entity.pdbx_description
1 polymer ?
#
loop_
_entity_poly.entity_id
_entity_poly.type
_entity_poly.pdbx_seq_one_letter_code
_entity_poly.pdbx_strand_id
1 'polypeptide(L)'
;MNFLTSRKIFITVAALITWFAISLQFNVSLQALNSNYPATIKLLLSYFTVTTNIILALCFTTLWLFEDTALGKFFSKSNTLTAITVYISVVALVYNTILRGLVTPLGWARIADELLHVVDPLIFIAFWIFFVDKSKLEYKAAKFWMIYPLVYVVFVVIRGALIGQYPYPFINVIDLGYPKAIINATVVVIIFYLLSLFLIFIGKRSTEKH
;
A
#
# COMPACT_ATOMS: atom_id res chain seq x y z
N MET A 1 -8.63 19.73 -22.23
CA MET A 1 -9.33 19.36 -20.97
C MET A 1 -8.65 20.11 -19.83
N ASN A 2 -9.39 20.76 -18.92
CA ASN A 2 -8.75 21.50 -17.82
C ASN A 2 -8.20 20.53 -16.75
N PHE A 3 -7.26 21.00 -15.92
CA PHE A 3 -6.57 20.18 -14.92
C PHE A 3 -7.54 19.50 -13.93
N LEU A 4 -8.57 20.23 -13.48
CA LEU A 4 -9.56 19.71 -12.53
C LEU A 4 -10.40 18.57 -13.11
N THR A 5 -10.86 18.68 -14.35
CA THR A 5 -11.58 17.62 -15.04
C THR A 5 -10.70 16.37 -15.21
N SER A 6 -9.44 16.56 -15.59
CA SER A 6 -8.49 15.46 -15.76
C SER A 6 -8.20 14.72 -14.44
N ARG A 7 -8.02 15.47 -13.34
CA ARG A 7 -7.84 14.91 -12.00
C ARG A 7 -9.06 14.10 -11.56
N LYS A 8 -10.28 14.63 -11.75
CA LYS A 8 -11.51 13.93 -11.36
C LYS A 8 -11.69 12.62 -12.12
N ILE A 9 -11.48 12.62 -13.44
CA ILE A 9 -11.55 11.40 -14.27
C ILE A 9 -10.53 10.37 -13.77
N PHE A 10 -9.29 10.79 -13.53
CA PHE A 10 -8.24 9.89 -13.02
C PHE A 10 -8.66 9.24 -11.71
N ILE A 11 -9.10 10.04 -10.73
CA ILE A 11 -9.53 9.55 -9.41
C ILE A 11 -10.71 8.58 -9.54
N THR A 12 -11.71 8.87 -10.37
CA THR A 12 -12.86 7.97 -10.57
C THR A 12 -12.40 6.62 -11.13
N VAL A 13 -11.59 6.63 -12.19
CA VAL A 13 -11.09 5.38 -12.80
C VAL A 13 -10.22 4.61 -11.82
N ALA A 14 -9.32 5.29 -11.10
CA ALA A 14 -8.47 4.69 -10.08
C ALA A 14 -9.29 4.03 -8.96
N ALA A 15 -10.30 4.73 -8.44
CA ALA A 15 -11.19 4.18 -7.41
C ALA A 15 -11.88 2.89 -7.87
N LEU A 16 -12.39 2.87 -9.11
CA LEU A 16 -13.08 1.70 -9.67
C LEU A 16 -12.12 0.51 -9.84
N ILE A 17 -10.90 0.75 -10.34
CA ILE A 17 -9.89 -0.30 -10.52
C ILE A 17 -9.48 -0.88 -9.16
N THR A 18 -9.15 -0.04 -8.18
CA THR A 18 -8.69 -0.49 -6.87
C THR A 18 -9.80 -1.23 -6.10
N TRP A 19 -11.05 -0.77 -6.17
CA TRP A 19 -12.18 -1.51 -5.57
C TRP A 19 -12.44 -2.84 -6.27
N PHE A 20 -12.30 -2.89 -7.60
CA PHE A 20 -12.39 -4.13 -8.36
C PHE A 20 -11.29 -5.11 -7.94
N ALA A 21 -10.03 -4.65 -7.82
CA ALA A 21 -8.90 -5.46 -7.40
C ALA A 21 -9.12 -6.09 -6.01
N ILE A 22 -9.54 -5.29 -5.04
CA ILE A 22 -9.84 -5.76 -3.67
C ILE A 22 -10.99 -6.77 -3.68
N SER A 23 -12.07 -6.48 -4.42
CA SER A 23 -13.24 -7.37 -4.49
C SER A 23 -12.90 -8.69 -5.17
N LEU A 24 -12.08 -8.66 -6.22
CA LEU A 24 -11.60 -9.85 -6.91
C LEU A 24 -10.72 -10.69 -5.99
N GLN A 25 -9.75 -10.08 -5.30
CA GLN A 25 -8.91 -10.77 -4.32
C GLN A 25 -9.73 -11.39 -3.19
N PHE A 26 -10.75 -10.67 -2.71
CA PHE A 26 -11.67 -11.17 -1.70
C PHE A 26 -12.40 -12.42 -2.19
N ASN A 27 -12.97 -12.36 -3.40
CA ASN A 27 -13.70 -13.48 -3.98
C ASN A 27 -12.80 -14.72 -4.20
N VAL A 28 -11.59 -14.52 -4.74
CA VAL A 28 -10.58 -15.60 -4.91
C VAL A 28 -10.25 -16.25 -3.56
N SER A 29 -10.02 -15.44 -2.53
CA SER A 29 -9.65 -15.94 -1.20
C SER A 29 -10.82 -16.63 -0.50
N LEU A 30 -12.05 -16.13 -0.71
CA LEU A 30 -13.28 -16.72 -0.18
C LEU A 30 -13.54 -18.11 -0.76
N GLN A 31 -13.34 -18.27 -2.07
CA GLN A 31 -13.43 -19.58 -2.73
C GLN A 31 -12.36 -20.55 -2.20
N ALA A 32 -11.12 -20.09 -2.07
CA ALA A 32 -10.02 -20.90 -1.53
C ALA A 32 -10.25 -21.34 -0.07
N LEU A 33 -11.07 -20.61 0.68
CA LEU A 33 -11.44 -20.91 2.06
C LEU A 33 -12.86 -21.48 2.20
N ASN A 34 -13.39 -22.11 1.15
CA ASN A 34 -14.70 -22.79 1.16
C ASN A 34 -15.85 -21.88 1.66
N SER A 35 -15.89 -20.63 1.19
CA SER A 35 -16.89 -19.63 1.56
C SER A 35 -16.89 -19.22 3.04
N ASN A 36 -15.78 -19.41 3.76
CA ASN A 36 -15.63 -18.95 5.13
C ASN A 36 -15.30 -17.45 5.20
N TYR A 37 -16.34 -16.62 5.34
CA TYR A 37 -16.20 -15.15 5.39
C TYR A 37 -15.31 -14.66 6.54
N PRO A 38 -15.50 -15.07 7.81
CA PRO A 38 -14.65 -14.59 8.91
C PRO A 38 -13.17 -14.96 8.72
N ALA A 39 -12.87 -16.17 8.27
CA ALA A 39 -11.49 -16.59 8.01
C ALA A 39 -10.86 -15.78 6.87
N THR A 40 -11.62 -15.54 5.80
CA THR A 40 -11.18 -14.75 4.64
C THR A 40 -10.84 -13.32 5.03
N ILE A 41 -11.71 -12.66 5.80
CA ILE A 41 -11.48 -11.29 6.29
C ILE A 41 -10.24 -11.24 7.17
N LYS A 42 -10.11 -12.17 8.14
CA LYS A 42 -8.94 -12.24 9.03
C LYS A 42 -7.64 -12.47 8.27
N LEU A 43 -7.66 -13.33 7.25
CA LEU A 43 -6.51 -13.61 6.40
C LEU A 43 -6.12 -12.37 5.59
N LEU A 44 -7.06 -11.77 4.89
CA LEU A 44 -6.80 -10.62 4.02
C LEU A 44 -6.30 -9.41 4.80
N LEU A 45 -6.92 -9.09 5.94
CA LEU A 45 -6.46 -7.99 6.80
C LEU A 45 -5.10 -8.26 7.46
N SER A 46 -4.60 -9.49 7.42
CA SER A 46 -3.24 -9.78 7.88
C SER A 46 -2.16 -9.33 6.89
N TYR A 47 -2.50 -9.08 5.62
CA TYR A 47 -1.54 -8.64 4.60
C TYR A 47 -1.43 -7.11 4.52
N PHE A 48 -0.20 -6.61 4.50
CA PHE A 48 0.11 -5.19 4.29
C PHE A 48 -0.41 -4.70 2.92
N THR A 49 -0.26 -5.53 1.88
CA THR A 49 -0.77 -5.25 0.53
C THR A 49 -2.26 -4.92 0.56
N VAL A 50 -3.08 -5.74 1.21
CA VAL A 50 -4.54 -5.56 1.21
C VAL A 50 -4.92 -4.34 2.03
N THR A 51 -4.36 -4.19 3.24
CA THR A 51 -4.66 -3.01 4.09
C THR A 51 -4.22 -1.70 3.43
N THR A 52 -3.09 -1.69 2.72
CA THR A 52 -2.62 -0.53 1.95
C THR A 52 -3.54 -0.24 0.76
N ASN A 53 -3.94 -1.25 -0.02
CA ASN A 53 -4.88 -1.04 -1.14
C ASN A 53 -6.26 -0.57 -0.66
N ILE A 54 -6.74 -1.00 0.52
CA ILE A 54 -7.94 -0.44 1.14
C ILE A 54 -7.75 1.06 1.43
N ILE A 55 -6.59 1.48 1.94
CA ILE A 55 -6.28 2.90 2.14
C ILE A 55 -6.31 3.67 0.81
N LEU A 56 -5.78 3.09 -0.28
CA LEU A 56 -5.84 3.68 -1.62
C LEU A 56 -7.28 3.86 -2.10
N ALA A 57 -8.09 2.80 -2.00
CA ALA A 57 -9.48 2.82 -2.42
C ALA A 57 -10.28 3.88 -1.65
N LEU A 58 -10.12 3.92 -0.32
CA LEU A 58 -10.72 4.94 0.53
C LEU A 58 -10.22 6.35 0.20
N CYS A 59 -8.92 6.51 -0.07
CA CYS A 59 -8.35 7.78 -0.49
C CYS A 59 -9.01 8.29 -1.77
N PHE A 60 -9.03 7.49 -2.85
CA PHE A 60 -9.64 7.90 -4.11
C PHE A 60 -11.15 8.13 -3.97
N THR A 61 -11.89 7.27 -3.27
CA THR A 61 -13.33 7.47 -3.03
C THR A 61 -13.59 8.76 -2.25
N THR A 62 -12.78 9.06 -1.23
CA THR A 62 -12.95 10.29 -0.45
C THR A 62 -12.63 11.53 -1.29
N LEU A 63 -11.56 11.51 -2.09
CA LEU A 63 -11.23 12.61 -2.99
C LEU A 63 -12.28 12.81 -4.09
N TRP A 64 -13.00 11.75 -4.47
CA TRP A 64 -14.05 11.82 -5.48
C TRP A 64 -15.38 12.34 -4.93
N LEU A 65 -15.84 11.80 -3.79
CA LEU A 65 -17.20 12.00 -3.30
C LEU A 65 -17.30 12.93 -2.08
N PHE A 66 -16.20 13.09 -1.32
CA PHE A 66 -16.22 13.69 0.02
C PHE A 66 -15.08 14.70 0.23
N GLU A 67 -14.62 15.37 -0.83
CA GLU A 67 -13.44 16.26 -0.83
C GLU A 67 -13.54 17.36 0.25
N ASP A 68 -14.74 17.91 0.49
CA ASP A 68 -14.97 19.00 1.45
C ASP A 68 -15.06 18.57 2.92
N THR A 69 -15.18 17.26 3.18
CA THR A 69 -15.28 16.72 4.55
C THR A 69 -13.94 16.75 5.29
N ALA A 70 -13.94 16.53 6.61
CA ALA A 70 -12.71 16.41 7.39
C ALA A 70 -11.79 15.29 6.85
N LEU A 71 -12.38 14.17 6.42
CA LEU A 71 -11.66 13.04 5.83
C LEU A 71 -11.11 13.40 4.44
N GLY A 72 -11.90 14.10 3.61
CA GLY A 72 -11.46 14.61 2.31
C GLY A 72 -10.27 15.56 2.44
N LYS A 73 -10.33 16.49 3.39
CA LYS A 73 -9.21 17.38 3.73
C LYS A 73 -7.99 16.61 4.24
N PHE A 74 -8.17 15.52 4.99
CA PHE A 74 -7.07 14.66 5.43
C PHE A 74 -6.37 13.98 4.24
N PHE A 75 -7.13 13.33 3.35
CA PHE A 75 -6.59 12.66 2.17
C PHE A 75 -6.07 13.64 1.11
N SER A 76 -6.54 14.89 1.08
CA SER A 76 -6.04 15.91 0.15
C SER A 76 -4.68 16.49 0.54
N LYS A 77 -4.20 16.26 1.77
CA LYS A 77 -2.89 16.76 2.20
C LYS A 77 -1.76 16.07 1.42
N SER A 78 -0.83 16.88 0.91
CA SER A 78 0.40 16.39 0.26
C SER A 78 1.16 15.39 1.12
N ASN A 79 1.20 15.62 2.43
CA ASN A 79 1.81 14.73 3.41
C ASN A 79 1.16 13.34 3.41
N THR A 80 -0.18 13.28 3.43
CA THR A 80 -0.94 12.03 3.45
C THR A 80 -0.76 11.27 2.14
N LEU A 81 -0.91 11.97 1.00
CA LEU A 81 -0.76 11.36 -0.32
C LEU A 81 0.66 10.83 -0.55
N THR A 82 1.68 11.56 -0.08
CA THR A 82 3.07 11.09 -0.20
C THR A 82 3.33 9.87 0.70
N ALA A 83 2.78 9.85 1.92
CA ALA A 83 2.86 8.67 2.79
C ALA A 83 2.25 7.43 2.14
N ILE A 84 1.04 7.55 1.58
CA ILE A 84 0.38 6.44 0.87
C ILE A 84 1.24 5.99 -0.33
N THR A 85 1.85 6.93 -1.04
CA THR A 85 2.77 6.64 -2.16
C THR A 85 3.98 5.83 -1.69
N VAL A 86 4.58 6.16 -0.54
CA VAL A 86 5.64 5.34 0.07
C VAL A 86 5.13 3.93 0.31
N TYR A 87 3.96 3.78 0.95
CA TYR A 87 3.46 2.48 1.36
C TYR A 87 3.21 1.56 0.18
N ILE A 88 2.52 2.06 -0.84
CA ILE A 88 2.22 1.27 -2.03
C ILE A 88 3.45 1.03 -2.91
N SER A 89 4.43 1.94 -2.89
CA SER A 89 5.71 1.70 -3.56
C SER A 89 6.50 0.56 -2.90
N VAL A 90 6.47 0.46 -1.57
CA VAL A 90 7.10 -0.68 -0.86
C VAL A 90 6.34 -1.98 -1.13
N VAL A 91 5.01 -1.97 -1.22
CA VAL A 91 4.21 -3.12 -1.68
C VAL A 91 4.71 -3.61 -3.04
N ALA A 92 4.82 -2.72 -4.03
CA ALA A 92 5.31 -3.08 -5.35
C ALA A 92 6.75 -3.58 -5.31
N LEU A 93 7.64 -2.91 -4.58
CA LEU A 93 9.06 -3.29 -4.50
C LEU A 93 9.22 -4.68 -3.87
N VAL A 94 8.67 -4.90 -2.69
CA VAL A 94 8.77 -6.18 -1.96
C VAL A 94 8.16 -7.31 -2.78
N TYR A 95 7.00 -7.08 -3.40
CA TYR A 95 6.39 -8.10 -4.24
C TYR A 95 7.28 -8.45 -5.43
N ASN A 96 7.69 -7.46 -6.23
CA ASN A 96 8.44 -7.74 -7.46
C ASN A 96 9.86 -8.28 -7.21
N THR A 97 10.47 -8.00 -6.06
CA THR A 97 11.85 -8.40 -5.76
C THR A 97 11.98 -9.62 -4.84
N ILE A 98 10.99 -9.85 -3.96
CA ILE A 98 11.08 -10.90 -2.92
C ILE A 98 9.99 -11.96 -3.11
N LEU A 99 8.76 -11.57 -3.45
CA LEU A 99 7.60 -12.49 -3.42
C LEU A 99 7.24 -13.06 -4.79
N ARG A 100 7.51 -12.32 -5.87
CA ARG A 100 7.16 -12.71 -7.23
C ARG A 100 7.90 -14.00 -7.60
N GLY A 101 7.14 -15.00 -8.05
CA GLY A 101 7.67 -16.30 -8.43
C GLY A 101 7.72 -17.33 -7.28
N LEU A 102 7.46 -16.94 -6.03
CA LEU A 102 7.30 -17.90 -4.92
C LEU A 102 5.99 -18.69 -5.06
N VAL A 103 4.95 -18.04 -5.55
CA VAL A 103 3.66 -18.65 -5.87
C VAL A 103 3.30 -18.21 -7.28
N THR A 104 2.77 -19.15 -8.07
CA THR A 104 2.30 -18.90 -9.43
C THR A 104 0.78 -18.95 -9.45
N PRO A 105 0.08 -17.83 -9.14
CA PRO A 105 -1.37 -17.79 -9.21
C PRO A 105 -1.83 -17.94 -10.67
N LEU A 106 -2.98 -18.57 -10.86
CA LEU A 106 -3.59 -18.82 -12.17
C LEU A 106 -4.99 -18.19 -12.26
N GLY A 107 -5.46 -17.93 -13.48
CA GLY A 107 -6.78 -17.38 -13.74
C GLY A 107 -7.05 -16.07 -13.00
N TRP A 108 -8.20 -15.96 -12.35
CA TRP A 108 -8.60 -14.77 -11.59
C TRP A 108 -7.67 -14.39 -10.45
N ALA A 109 -7.00 -15.37 -9.82
CA ALA A 109 -6.02 -15.11 -8.78
C ALA A 109 -4.80 -14.35 -9.33
N ARG A 110 -4.39 -14.65 -10.57
CA ARG A 110 -3.27 -13.95 -11.23
C ARG A 110 -3.62 -12.49 -11.50
N ILE A 111 -4.85 -12.25 -11.94
CA ILE A 111 -5.33 -10.89 -12.22
C ILE A 111 -5.40 -10.08 -10.93
N ALA A 112 -5.95 -10.64 -9.85
CA ALA A 112 -5.99 -9.98 -8.54
C ALA A 112 -4.57 -9.64 -8.03
N ASP A 113 -3.65 -10.60 -8.16
CA ASP A 113 -2.26 -10.46 -7.72
C ASP A 113 -1.53 -9.33 -8.47
N GLU A 114 -1.65 -9.25 -9.81
CA GLU A 114 -1.07 -8.15 -10.59
C GLU A 114 -1.75 -6.80 -10.32
N LEU A 115 -3.07 -6.78 -10.12
CA LEU A 115 -3.79 -5.55 -9.81
C LEU A 115 -3.28 -4.94 -8.50
N LEU A 116 -3.23 -5.73 -7.43
CA LEU A 116 -2.86 -5.26 -6.09
C LEU A 116 -1.38 -4.91 -5.94
N HIS A 117 -0.49 -5.59 -6.68
CA HIS A 117 0.96 -5.45 -6.52
C HIS A 117 1.67 -4.69 -7.64
N VAL A 118 0.98 -4.39 -8.74
CA VAL A 118 1.56 -3.65 -9.87
C VAL A 118 0.65 -2.51 -10.31
N VAL A 119 -0.59 -2.80 -10.70
CA VAL A 119 -1.46 -1.80 -11.31
C VAL A 119 -1.84 -0.69 -10.33
N ASP A 120 -2.38 -1.04 -9.15
CA ASP A 120 -2.74 -0.06 -8.11
C ASP A 120 -1.53 0.78 -7.64
N PRO A 121 -0.34 0.18 -7.39
CA PRO A 121 0.88 0.95 -7.15
C PRO A 121 1.23 1.94 -8.27
N LEU A 122 1.21 1.51 -9.53
CA LEU A 122 1.53 2.39 -10.66
C LEU A 122 0.50 3.52 -10.80
N ILE A 123 -0.79 3.22 -10.61
CA ILE A 123 -1.86 4.22 -10.60
C ILE A 123 -1.61 5.27 -9.52
N PHE A 124 -1.29 4.85 -8.29
CA PHE A 124 -1.12 5.81 -7.19
C PHE A 124 0.19 6.60 -7.31
N ILE A 125 1.27 5.98 -7.80
CA ILE A 125 2.52 6.69 -8.12
C ILE A 125 2.28 7.73 -9.22
N ALA A 126 1.57 7.37 -10.29
CA ALA A 126 1.20 8.31 -11.34
C ALA A 126 0.32 9.44 -10.79
N PHE A 127 -0.66 9.12 -9.96
CA PHE A 127 -1.49 10.12 -9.29
C PHE A 127 -0.64 11.10 -8.49
N TRP A 128 0.30 10.57 -7.70
CA TRP A 128 1.23 11.37 -6.94
C TRP A 128 2.03 12.28 -7.85
N ILE A 129 2.70 11.76 -8.88
CA ILE A 129 3.54 12.53 -9.81
C ILE A 129 2.77 13.70 -10.44
N PHE A 130 1.57 13.45 -10.97
CA PHE A 130 0.87 14.43 -11.82
C PHE A 130 -0.08 15.37 -11.08
N PHE A 131 -0.64 14.97 -9.93
CA PHE A 131 -1.75 15.71 -9.30
C PHE A 131 -1.47 16.20 -7.87
N VAL A 132 -0.39 15.75 -7.23
CA VAL A 132 -0.09 16.13 -5.84
C VAL A 132 0.88 17.30 -5.81
N ASP A 133 0.47 18.41 -5.21
CA ASP A 133 1.36 19.53 -4.86
C ASP A 133 2.34 19.11 -3.75
N LYS A 134 3.64 19.24 -4.00
CA LYS A 134 4.73 18.75 -3.14
C LYS A 134 5.43 19.87 -2.39
N SER A 135 5.02 21.11 -2.58
CA SER A 135 5.70 22.32 -2.08
C SER A 135 5.81 22.35 -0.55
N LYS A 136 4.83 21.76 0.14
CA LYS A 136 4.73 21.73 1.61
C LYS A 136 5.35 20.49 2.26
N LEU A 137 6.08 19.66 1.52
CA LEU A 137 6.70 18.46 2.09
C LEU A 137 7.91 18.83 2.94
N GLU A 138 8.02 18.19 4.11
CA GLU A 138 9.13 18.40 5.04
C GLU A 138 9.75 17.07 5.44
N TYR A 139 11.08 17.00 5.59
CA TYR A 139 11.78 15.78 5.97
C TYR A 139 11.34 15.21 7.33
N LYS A 140 10.83 16.06 8.24
CA LYS A 140 10.28 15.61 9.53
C LYS A 140 9.07 14.68 9.36
N ALA A 141 8.34 14.79 8.25
CA ALA A 141 7.22 13.93 7.93
C ALA A 141 7.58 12.45 7.82
N ALA A 142 8.78 12.15 7.31
CA ALA A 142 9.24 10.77 7.14
C ALA A 142 9.17 9.96 8.44
N LYS A 143 9.44 10.60 9.60
CA LYS A 143 9.33 9.94 10.91
C LYS A 143 7.89 9.54 11.26
N PHE A 144 6.92 10.39 10.92
CA PHE A 144 5.50 10.11 11.17
C PHE A 144 4.94 9.07 10.21
N TRP A 145 5.43 9.00 8.97
CA TRP A 145 5.02 7.97 8.02
C TRP A 145 5.47 6.57 8.45
N MET A 146 6.50 6.45 9.29
CA MET A 146 6.91 5.16 9.85
C MET A 146 5.90 4.55 10.82
N ILE A 147 4.93 5.32 11.34
CA ILE A 147 3.94 4.81 12.31
C ILE A 147 3.17 3.62 11.73
N TYR A 148 2.65 3.73 10.51
CA TYR A 148 1.87 2.67 9.88
C TYR A 148 2.67 1.36 9.67
N PRO A 149 3.83 1.35 8.99
CA PRO A 149 4.61 0.13 8.82
C PRO A 149 5.14 -0.44 10.14
N LEU A 150 5.50 0.39 11.12
CA LEU A 150 5.95 -0.11 12.44
C LEU A 150 4.81 -0.77 13.22
N VAL A 151 3.62 -0.17 13.23
CA VAL A 151 2.41 -0.78 13.82
C VAL A 151 2.10 -2.11 13.13
N TYR A 152 2.23 -2.17 11.81
CA TYR A 152 2.05 -3.42 11.06
C TYR A 152 3.08 -4.49 11.45
N VAL A 153 4.37 -4.14 11.54
CA VAL A 153 5.44 -5.06 11.98
C VAL A 153 5.13 -5.63 13.37
N VAL A 154 4.75 -4.78 14.33
CA VAL A 154 4.35 -5.22 15.68
C VAL A 154 3.17 -6.18 15.61
N PHE A 155 2.14 -5.84 14.82
CA PHE A 155 0.98 -6.70 14.63
C PHE A 155 1.34 -8.08 14.07
N VAL A 156 2.15 -8.17 13.00
CA VAL A 156 2.49 -9.48 12.40
C VAL A 156 3.39 -10.32 13.28
N VAL A 157 4.28 -9.70 14.06
CA VAL A 157 5.12 -10.41 15.05
C VAL A 157 4.27 -10.98 16.16
N ILE A 158 3.35 -10.19 16.74
CA ILE A 158 2.43 -10.67 17.79
C ILE A 158 1.53 -11.78 17.23
N ARG A 159 0.92 -11.56 16.06
CA ARG A 159 0.08 -12.58 15.40
C ARG A 159 0.86 -13.87 15.18
N GLY A 160 2.06 -13.79 14.61
CA GLY A 160 2.89 -14.94 14.33
C GLY A 160 3.30 -15.70 15.60
N ALA A 161 3.59 -15.00 16.70
CA ALA A 161 3.88 -15.61 17.99
C ALA A 161 2.66 -16.31 18.60
N LEU A 162 1.45 -15.77 18.42
CA LEU A 162 0.22 -16.33 19.01
C LEU A 162 -0.33 -17.53 18.26
N ILE A 163 -0.28 -17.52 16.92
CA ILE A 163 -0.94 -18.55 16.09
C ILE A 163 0.00 -19.30 15.14
N GLY A 164 1.31 -19.05 15.22
CA GLY A 164 2.32 -19.76 14.41
C GLY A 164 2.25 -19.46 12.91
N GLN A 165 1.59 -18.38 12.51
CA GLN A 165 1.40 -18.03 11.10
C GLN A 165 1.90 -16.62 10.81
N TYR A 166 2.80 -16.49 9.84
CA TYR A 166 3.33 -15.23 9.36
C TYR A 166 2.82 -14.97 7.94
N PRO A 167 2.37 -13.74 7.61
CA PRO A 167 1.88 -13.43 6.26
C PRO A 167 3.00 -13.41 5.22
N TYR A 168 4.27 -13.28 5.63
CA TYR A 168 5.39 -13.19 4.73
C TYR A 168 6.53 -14.14 5.13
N PRO A 169 7.18 -14.82 4.16
CA PRO A 169 8.26 -15.76 4.44
C PRO A 169 9.48 -15.05 5.03
N PHE A 170 9.78 -13.82 4.61
CA PHE A 170 10.95 -13.07 5.07
C PHE A 170 10.90 -12.68 6.55
N ILE A 171 9.74 -12.73 7.20
CA ILE A 171 9.57 -12.44 8.64
C ILE A 171 9.17 -13.69 9.44
N ASN A 172 9.10 -14.86 8.79
CA ASN A 172 8.70 -16.09 9.44
C ASN A 172 9.83 -16.61 10.36
N VAL A 173 9.67 -16.43 11.67
CA VAL A 173 10.67 -16.87 12.66
C VAL A 173 10.73 -18.39 12.80
N ILE A 174 9.67 -19.12 12.43
CA ILE A 174 9.64 -20.59 12.49
C ILE A 174 10.60 -21.16 11.45
N ASP A 175 10.59 -20.60 10.24
CA ASP A 175 11.42 -21.07 9.13
C ASP A 175 12.83 -20.45 9.14
N LEU A 176 12.96 -19.20 9.59
CA LEU A 176 14.20 -18.44 9.49
C LEU A 176 15.00 -18.35 10.80
N GLY A 177 14.35 -18.62 11.93
CA GLY A 177 14.85 -18.22 13.25
C GLY A 177 14.76 -16.71 13.49
N TYR A 178 14.84 -16.31 14.76
CA TYR A 178 14.76 -14.90 15.17
C TYR A 178 15.82 -13.99 14.52
N PRO A 179 17.12 -14.34 14.47
CA PRO A 179 18.13 -13.42 13.97
C PRO A 179 17.88 -12.97 12.53
N LYS A 180 17.58 -13.91 11.63
CA LYS A 180 17.36 -13.62 10.21
C LYS A 180 16.03 -12.91 9.98
N ALA A 181 14.97 -13.31 10.67
CA ALA A 181 13.67 -12.63 10.58
C ALA A 181 13.74 -11.16 11.06
N ILE A 182 14.49 -10.88 12.14
CA ILE A 182 14.71 -9.52 12.64
C ILE A 182 15.49 -8.69 11.61
N ILE A 183 16.59 -9.22 11.07
CA ILE A 183 17.39 -8.53 10.03
C ILE A 183 16.50 -8.18 8.83
N ASN A 184 15.73 -9.13 8.32
CA ASN A 184 14.84 -8.89 7.18
C ASN A 184 13.78 -7.82 7.49
N ALA A 185 13.15 -7.87 8.66
CA ALA A 185 12.19 -6.85 9.09
C ALA A 185 12.84 -5.47 9.19
N THR A 186 14.07 -5.38 9.74
CA THR A 186 14.84 -4.14 9.82
C THR A 186 15.16 -3.58 8.43
N VAL A 187 15.57 -4.43 7.47
CA VAL A 187 15.83 -4.00 6.08
C VAL A 187 14.57 -3.40 5.46
N VAL A 188 13.41 -4.02 5.62
CA VAL A 188 12.13 -3.49 5.11
C VAL A 188 11.80 -2.13 5.75
N VAL A 189 11.97 -1.99 7.07
CA VAL A 189 11.78 -0.72 7.79
C VAL A 189 12.72 0.38 7.26
N ILE A 190 13.99 0.05 6.99
CA ILE A 190 14.96 0.97 6.38
C ILE A 190 14.49 1.39 4.98
N ILE A 191 14.00 0.45 4.17
CA ILE A 191 13.46 0.75 2.83
C ILE A 191 12.30 1.76 2.91
N PHE A 192 11.34 1.58 3.83
CA PHE A 192 10.27 2.56 4.06
C PHE A 192 10.82 3.95 4.37
N TYR A 193 11.80 4.03 5.26
CA TYR A 193 12.37 5.31 5.67
C TYR A 193 13.16 5.98 4.52
N LEU A 194 13.97 5.23 3.79
CA LEU A 194 14.72 5.73 2.64
C LEU A 194 13.81 6.17 1.50
N LEU A 195 12.75 5.40 1.17
CA LEU A 195 11.76 5.83 0.18
C LEU A 195 11.04 7.11 0.62
N SER A 196 10.75 7.25 1.91
CA SER A 196 10.14 8.46 2.46
C SER A 196 11.01 9.69 2.21
N LEU A 197 12.30 9.60 2.55
CA LEU A 197 13.26 10.67 2.30
C LEU A 197 13.41 10.95 0.79
N PHE A 198 13.48 9.90 -0.02
CA PHE A 198 13.61 10.01 -1.47
C PHE A 198 12.42 10.72 -2.12
N LEU A 199 11.18 10.34 -1.80
CA LEU A 199 9.98 10.99 -2.35
C LEU A 199 9.86 12.45 -1.89
N ILE A 200 10.26 12.78 -0.66
CA ILE A 200 10.33 14.17 -0.19
C ILE A 200 11.36 14.95 -1.01
N PHE A 201 12.55 14.38 -1.23
CA PHE A 201 13.60 15.00 -2.03
C PHE A 201 13.14 15.28 -3.46
N ILE A 202 12.60 14.26 -4.15
CA ILE A 202 12.06 14.41 -5.51
C ILE A 202 10.93 15.43 -5.53
N GLY A 203 10.06 15.41 -4.51
CA GLY A 203 8.96 16.34 -4.42
C GLY A 203 9.39 17.80 -4.34
N LYS A 204 10.38 18.10 -3.49
CA LYS A 204 10.97 19.44 -3.38
C LYS A 204 11.66 19.90 -4.67
N ARG A 205 12.41 19.01 -5.32
CA ARG A 205 13.08 19.30 -6.60
C ARG A 205 12.11 19.59 -7.73
N SER A 206 10.95 18.93 -7.74
CA SER A 206 9.92 19.17 -8.75
C SER A 206 9.23 20.52 -8.57
N THR A 207 9.20 21.08 -7.37
CA THR A 207 8.58 22.38 -7.08
C THR A 207 9.53 23.56 -7.24
N GLU A 208 10.85 23.35 -7.19
CA GLU A 208 11.87 24.38 -7.46
C GLU A 208 11.97 24.79 -8.94
N LYS A 209 11.43 23.98 -9.87
CA LYS A 209 11.52 24.18 -11.32
C LYS A 209 10.34 24.95 -11.92
N HIS A 210 9.40 25.39 -11.10
CA HIS A 210 8.23 26.19 -11.48
C HIS A 210 8.20 27.48 -10.68
#